data_AF-A0A531LL69-F1
#
_entry.id   AF-A0A531LL69-F1
#
_cell.length_a   1.000
_cell.length_b   1.000
_cell.length_c   1.000
_cell.angle_alpha   90.00
_cell.angle_beta   90.00
_cell.angle_gamma   90.00
#
_symmetry.space_group_name_H-M   'P 1'
#
loop_
_entity.id
_entity.type
_entity.pdbx_description
1 polymer ?
#
loop_
_entity_poly.entity_id
_entity_poly.type
_entity_poly.pdbx_seq_one_letter_code
_entity_poly.pdbx_strand_id
1 'polypeptide(L)'
;IKDRLTNFAAEKYQVPRDQVLFLPNRVRIGNQEIAFADLVKQAYMARIQLSAAGFYKTPKIHWNRDKGEGRPFYYFAYGASCSEVSVD
;
A
#
# COMPACT_ATOMS: atom_id res chain seq x y z
N ILE A 1 -2.82 -5.85 -7.04
CA ILE A 1 -3.99 -6.65 -6.57
C ILE A 1 -5.24 -5.78 -6.43
N LYS A 2 -5.20 -4.69 -5.63
CA LYS A 2 -6.35 -3.80 -5.40
C LYS A 2 -7.05 -3.36 -6.68
N ASP A 3 -6.31 -2.93 -7.71
CA ASP A 3 -6.91 -2.48 -8.97
C ASP A 3 -7.72 -3.56 -9.68
N ARG A 4 -7.24 -4.81 -9.68
CA ARG A 4 -7.96 -5.92 -10.30
C ARG A 4 -9.25 -6.25 -9.56
N LEU A 5 -9.21 -6.24 -8.23
CA LEU A 5 -10.42 -6.42 -7.42
C LEU A 5 -11.40 -5.25 -7.60
N THR A 6 -10.88 -4.03 -7.76
CA THR A 6 -11.69 -2.83 -8.02
C THR A 6 -12.41 -2.93 -9.36
N ASN A 7 -11.68 -3.32 -10.43
CA ASN A 7 -12.27 -3.52 -11.76
C ASN A 7 -13.32 -4.62 -11.75
N PHE A 8 -12.99 -5.77 -11.16
CA PHE A 8 -13.90 -6.89 -11.03
C PHE A 8 -15.18 -6.51 -10.29
N ALA A 9 -15.07 -5.79 -9.16
CA ALA A 9 -16.22 -5.32 -8.39
C ALA A 9 -17.05 -4.31 -9.19
N ALA A 10 -16.41 -3.32 -9.81
CA ALA A 10 -17.09 -2.30 -10.61
C ALA A 10 -17.89 -2.93 -11.77
N GLU A 11 -17.28 -3.86 -12.51
CA GLU A 11 -17.93 -4.58 -13.61
C GLU A 11 -19.05 -5.50 -13.10
N LYS A 12 -18.79 -6.30 -12.06
CA LYS A 12 -19.77 -7.26 -11.55
C LYS A 12 -21.02 -6.59 -10.98
N TYR A 13 -20.84 -5.49 -10.27
CA TYR A 13 -21.92 -4.78 -9.58
C TYR A 13 -22.45 -3.57 -10.36
N GLN A 14 -21.93 -3.32 -11.56
CA GLN A 14 -22.33 -2.21 -12.45
C GLN A 14 -22.28 -0.85 -11.73
N VAL A 15 -21.20 -0.62 -10.97
CA VAL A 15 -20.94 0.65 -10.28
C VAL A 15 -19.66 1.29 -10.79
N PRO A 16 -19.56 2.63 -10.75
CA PRO A 16 -18.31 3.33 -10.97
C PRO A 16 -17.17 2.85 -10.04
N ARG A 17 -15.92 2.86 -10.52
CA ARG A 17 -14.75 2.38 -9.77
C ARG A 17 -14.50 3.14 -8.47
N ASP A 18 -14.79 4.43 -8.44
CA ASP A 18 -14.68 5.31 -7.28
C ASP A 18 -15.72 4.99 -6.18
N GLN A 19 -16.79 4.26 -6.52
CA GLN A 19 -17.76 3.73 -5.57
C GLN A 19 -17.36 2.36 -4.98
N VAL A 20 -16.18 1.84 -5.32
CA VAL A 20 -15.62 0.62 -4.71
C VAL A 20 -14.59 1.02 -3.65
N LEU A 21 -15.02 1.01 -2.39
CA LEU A 21 -14.19 1.43 -1.26
C LEU A 21 -13.81 0.23 -0.38
N PHE A 22 -12.52 0.03 -0.21
CA PHE A 22 -11.98 -0.98 0.71
C PHE A 22 -11.96 -0.39 2.12
N LEU A 23 -12.75 -0.98 3.01
CA LEU A 23 -12.90 -0.61 4.41
C LEU A 23 -12.31 -1.73 5.29
N PRO A 24 -12.15 -1.52 6.61
CA PRO A 24 -11.73 -2.59 7.50
C PRO A 24 -12.64 -3.82 7.39
N ASN A 25 -12.07 -4.94 6.94
CA ASN A 25 -12.70 -6.25 6.73
C ASN A 25 -13.89 -6.32 5.75
N ARG A 26 -14.19 -5.25 5.00
CA ARG A 26 -15.32 -5.21 4.07
C ARG A 26 -15.06 -4.31 2.88
N VAL A 27 -15.88 -4.43 1.85
CA VAL A 27 -15.83 -3.57 0.68
C VAL A 27 -17.20 -2.96 0.47
N ARG A 28 -17.26 -1.63 0.41
CA ARG A 28 -18.45 -0.91 -0.04
C ARG A 28 -18.43 -0.86 -1.56
N ILE A 29 -19.54 -1.22 -2.19
CA ILE A 29 -19.71 -1.28 -3.64
C ILE A 29 -21.01 -0.53 -3.96
N GLY A 30 -20.91 0.75 -4.33
CA GLY A 30 -22.09 1.62 -4.37
C GLY A 30 -22.72 1.76 -2.98
N ASN A 31 -23.99 1.37 -2.85
CA ASN A 31 -24.76 1.50 -1.60
C ASN A 31 -24.78 0.23 -0.73
N GLN A 32 -24.09 -0.83 -1.13
CA GLN A 32 -24.02 -2.08 -0.35
C GLN A 32 -22.61 -2.32 0.19
N GLU A 33 -22.53 -3.07 1.28
CA GLU A 33 -21.26 -3.54 1.85
C GLU A 33 -21.26 -5.07 1.87
N ILE A 34 -20.14 -5.66 1.45
CA ILE A 34 -19.92 -7.11 1.49
C ILE A 34 -18.63 -7.40 2.25
N ALA A 35 -18.51 -8.57 2.87
CA ALA A 35 -17.27 -8.97 3.51
C ALA A 35 -16.15 -9.04 2.47
N PHE A 36 -14.94 -8.63 2.84
CA PHE A 36 -13.79 -8.69 1.93
C PHE A 36 -13.53 -10.12 1.44
N ALA A 37 -13.71 -11.10 2.33
CA ALA A 37 -13.58 -12.52 2.01
C ALA A 37 -14.57 -12.97 0.91
N ASP A 38 -15.80 -12.45 0.91
CA ASP A 38 -16.80 -12.76 -0.10
C ASP A 38 -16.40 -12.19 -1.45
N LEU A 39 -15.92 -10.94 -1.50
CA LEU A 39 -15.40 -10.37 -2.75
C LEU A 39 -14.23 -11.18 -3.29
N VAL A 40 -13.30 -11.59 -2.42
CA VAL A 40 -12.14 -12.41 -2.81
C VAL A 40 -12.57 -13.78 -3.34
N LYS A 41 -13.53 -14.44 -2.68
CA LYS A 41 -14.09 -15.72 -3.14
C LYS A 41 -14.76 -15.56 -4.51
N GLN A 42 -15.51 -14.49 -4.72
CA GLN A 42 -16.12 -14.20 -6.01
C GLN A 42 -15.05 -13.95 -7.10
N ALA A 43 -14.00 -13.20 -6.78
CA ALA A 43 -12.89 -12.93 -7.70
C ALA A 43 -12.10 -14.21 -8.05
N TYR A 44 -11.89 -15.09 -7.07
CA TYR A 44 -11.27 -16.40 -7.28
C TYR A 44 -12.08 -17.26 -8.25
N MET A 45 -13.40 -17.36 -8.06
CA MET A 45 -14.28 -18.11 -8.96
C MET A 45 -14.31 -17.50 -10.37
N ALA A 46 -14.18 -16.17 -10.47
CA ALA A 46 -14.04 -15.45 -11.73
C ALA A 46 -12.62 -15.51 -12.34
N ARG A 47 -11.71 -16.32 -11.77
CA ARG A 47 -10.32 -16.50 -12.24
C ARG A 47 -9.50 -15.21 -12.27
N ILE A 48 -9.84 -14.24 -11.44
CA ILE A 48 -9.04 -13.03 -11.27
C ILE A 48 -7.76 -13.39 -10.53
N GLN A 49 -6.61 -12.98 -11.06
CA GLN A 49 -5.32 -13.31 -10.46
C GLN A 49 -5.14 -12.58 -9.11
N LEU A 50 -4.98 -13.36 -8.02
CA LEU A 50 -4.90 -12.86 -6.64
C LEU A 50 -3.48 -12.77 -6.06
N SER A 51 -2.44 -13.08 -6.84
CA SER A 51 -1.03 -12.89 -6.44
C SER A 51 -0.44 -11.65 -7.09
N ALA A 52 0.55 -11.01 -6.47
CA ALA A 52 1.34 -9.97 -7.12
C ALA A 52 2.75 -9.92 -6.53
N ALA A 53 3.71 -9.61 -7.39
CA ALA A 53 5.04 -9.19 -6.94
C ALA A 53 5.03 -7.68 -6.72
N GLY A 54 5.64 -7.24 -5.61
CA GLY A 54 5.90 -5.83 -5.34
C GLY A 54 7.39 -5.55 -5.45
N PHE A 55 7.77 -4.41 -6.01
CA PHE A 55 9.16 -3.96 -6.08
C PHE A 55 9.26 -2.48 -5.74
N TYR A 56 10.28 -2.13 -4.96
CA TYR A 56 10.62 -0.74 -4.65
C TYR A 56 12.13 -0.58 -4.66
N LYS A 57 12.60 0.49 -5.30
CA LYS A 57 14.00 0.93 -5.28
C LYS A 57 14.02 2.39 -4.88
N THR A 58 14.77 2.71 -3.82
CA THR A 58 14.88 4.08 -3.32
C THR A 58 15.40 5.00 -4.41
N PRO A 59 14.61 6.01 -4.83
CA PRO A 59 15.00 6.88 -5.92
C PRO A 59 16.02 7.93 -5.44
N LYS A 60 16.68 8.61 -6.38
CA LYS A 60 17.57 9.77 -6.15
C LYS A 60 18.88 9.49 -5.42
N ILE A 61 19.16 8.24 -5.03
CA ILE A 61 20.41 7.86 -4.38
C ILE A 61 21.54 7.79 -5.42
N HIS A 62 22.61 8.57 -5.18
CA HIS A 62 23.85 8.53 -5.94
C HIS A 62 24.99 9.05 -5.06
N TRP A 63 26.14 8.40 -5.04
CA TRP A 63 27.26 8.78 -4.19
C TRP A 63 28.58 8.37 -4.84
N ASN A 64 29.50 9.33 -4.98
CA ASN A 64 30.88 9.08 -5.35
C ASN A 64 31.71 8.95 -4.08
N ARG A 65 32.17 7.72 -3.79
CA ARG A 65 32.92 7.41 -2.58
C ARG A 65 34.31 8.04 -2.55
N ASP A 66 35.00 8.13 -3.69
CA ASP A 66 36.37 8.66 -3.77
C ASP A 66 36.40 10.18 -3.55
N LYS A 67 35.36 10.88 -4.03
CA LYS A 67 35.21 12.34 -3.88
C LYS A 67 34.45 12.75 -2.62
N GLY A 68 33.72 11.83 -1.98
CA GLY A 68 32.85 12.17 -0.84
C GLY A 68 31.64 13.02 -1.24
N GLU A 69 31.13 12.88 -2.46
CA GLU A 69 30.11 13.76 -3.04
C GLU A 69 28.86 13.00 -3.51
N GLY A 70 27.69 13.63 -3.36
CA GLY A 70 26.42 13.14 -3.89
C GLY A 70 25.28 13.15 -2.86
N ARG A 71 24.22 12.39 -3.15
CA ARG A 71 23.07 12.15 -2.27
C ARG A 71 23.03 10.68 -1.82
N PRO A 72 23.67 10.34 -0.69
CA PRO A 72 23.68 8.98 -0.16
C PRO A 72 22.36 8.59 0.53
N PHE A 73 21.58 9.56 1.00
CA PHE A 73 20.34 9.33 1.74
C PHE A 73 19.11 9.95 1.06
N TYR A 74 17.95 9.28 1.18
CA TYR A 74 16.70 9.78 0.58
C TYR A 74 16.06 10.91 1.38
N TYR A 75 16.10 10.82 2.70
CA TYR A 75 15.64 11.83 3.65
C TYR A 75 16.48 11.75 4.93
N PHE A 76 16.39 12.77 5.78
CA PHE A 76 16.99 12.79 7.11
C PHE A 76 15.87 12.85 8.16
N ALA A 77 15.99 12.03 9.19
CA ALA A 77 15.15 12.11 10.38
C ALA A 77 15.92 12.86 11.47
N TYR A 78 15.27 13.83 12.12
CA TYR A 78 15.87 14.65 13.17
C TYR A 78 15.16 14.39 14.51
N GLY A 79 15.92 14.49 15.60
CA GLY A 79 15.41 14.35 16.96
C GLY A 79 16.42 14.89 17.97
N ALA A 80 15.97 15.16 19.19
CA ALA A 80 16.80 15.61 20.30
C ALA A 80 16.37 14.88 21.58
N SER A 81 17.32 14.61 22.48
CA SER A 81 17.08 14.00 23.78
C SER A 81 17.94 14.66 24.86
N CYS A 82 17.41 14.72 26.08
CA CYS A 82 18.12 15.15 27.28
C CYS A 82 17.95 14.07 28.35
N SER A 83 19.01 13.76 29.09
CA SER A 83 18.97 12.76 30.16
C SER A 83 19.83 13.25 31.32
N GLU A 84 19.26 13.19 32.51
CA GLU A 84 19.92 13.48 33.77
C GLU A 84 19.99 12.19 34.58
N VAL A 85 21.15 11.90 35.16
CA VAL A 85 21.38 10.69 35.96
C VAL A 85 22.12 11.06 37.25
N SER A 86 21.78 10.36 38.33
CA SER A 86 22.53 10.36 39.59
C SER A 86 23.02 8.94 39.85
N VAL A 87 24.29 8.80 40.24
CA VAL A 87 24.93 7.53 40.60
C VAL A 87 25.33 7.63 42.07
N ASP A 88 25.13 6.55 42.83
CA ASP A 88 25.58 6.40 44.22
C ASP A 88 27.08 6.07 44.26
#